data_AF-A0A842TY17-F1
#
_entry.id   AF-A0A842TY17-F1
#
_cell.length_a   1.000
_cell.length_b   1.000
_cell.length_c   1.000
_cell.angle_alpha   90.00
_cell.angle_beta   90.00
_cell.angle_gamma   90.00
#
_symmetry.space_group_name_H-M   'P 1'
#
loop_
_entity.id
_entity.type
_entity.pdbx_description
1 polymer ?
#
loop_
_entity_poly.entity_id
_entity_poly.type
_entity_poly.pdbx_seq_one_letter_code
_entity_poly.pdbx_strand_id
1 'polypeptide(L)'
;MKKISLLLGLILVLSMAVVSAQNENYFFVVDDQAPSEDVMLVQDIISNLQLNLPPGNVKLNSQVTTEDLPDKVTTFVYMQNALIIVGDTAPSEYVVFAQKVSNYLQGRGISAEQKISSEINDDDLKEEMAQQAVCGKTNLLSKGQTKTYRFPDGTDYEISLKEISNNKVKFEINGEVTSSLALGNSYMLADGEEFIAASVSTNSASFCINGAAGQVIEEESNCGKTNSLTTGETKALKFPNGAIYEIKIESISNNKAKLNINGEITSSKGTGESYMLADGEELIIASVSGNAVSFCINGAAGEIIVEPSTKKHYFVVDDTAPASDVQQLTKLINELKEQGIISDGEYESKLNGEASRNDLEDRVTVFIYNGDAIIIVGSTSPSEDVILSIKISNVLKDEFDINPGATLLSSEITSDDLTEAMEVKAKCGKTNSLLEGETKTIEYVDGTVYEMELTSITNNKAKFTINGEVTSALSAGDSYMLSDGEEFILDTLSSSLGKFCINGGSGEVISAPTVTGPTITPTIEPTIEVEPDECNTNADCDDNNACTSDLCSGTPKKCSHIDASLGCSSNGNCIPVGVRTDGMYCDIDRTMKSQVEETGSCNNNYECVSNVCVNSECISPSFLQKILNWFKNLFG
;
A
#
# COMPACT_ATOMS: atom_id res chain seq x y z
N MET A 1 69.38 14.48 6.70
CA MET A 1 68.25 14.18 5.78
C MET A 1 67.83 12.70 5.88
N LYS A 2 67.38 12.22 7.05
CA LYS A 2 66.88 10.84 7.24
C LYS A 2 65.76 10.72 8.29
N LYS A 3 65.07 11.82 8.60
CA LYS A 3 63.97 11.86 9.59
C LYS A 3 62.63 12.41 9.06
N ILE A 4 62.52 12.71 7.76
CA ILE A 4 61.28 13.23 7.15
C ILE A 4 60.48 12.13 6.40
N SER A 5 61.03 10.92 6.25
CA SER A 5 60.36 9.84 5.49
C SER A 5 59.43 8.96 6.32
N LEU A 6 59.40 9.11 7.66
CA LEU A 6 58.54 8.29 8.52
C LEU A 6 57.21 8.96 8.89
N LEU A 7 57.08 10.28 8.68
CA LEU A 7 55.86 11.03 9.00
C LEU A 7 54.85 11.07 7.84
N LEU A 8 55.31 10.90 6.59
CA LEU A 8 54.42 10.77 5.41
C LEU A 8 53.87 9.35 5.23
N GLY A 9 54.49 8.32 5.81
CA GLY A 9 53.99 6.94 5.73
C GLY A 9 52.84 6.64 6.70
N LEU A 10 52.64 7.46 7.73
CA LEU A 10 51.55 7.31 8.70
C LEU A 10 50.30 8.12 8.33
N ILE A 11 50.42 9.10 7.42
CA ILE A 11 49.30 9.90 6.92
C ILE A 11 48.62 9.22 5.71
N LEU A 12 49.26 8.25 5.07
CA LEU A 12 48.72 7.56 3.87
C LEU A 12 47.94 6.25 4.17
N VAL A 13 47.78 5.86 5.44
CA VAL A 13 46.99 4.67 5.84
C VAL A 13 45.67 5.09 6.54
N LEU A 14 45.37 6.38 6.59
CA LEU A 14 44.09 6.91 7.12
C LEU A 14 43.13 7.40 6.01
N SER A 15 43.34 6.99 4.77
CA SER A 15 42.42 7.27 3.66
C SER A 15 41.67 6.00 3.25
N MET A 16 40.34 6.06 3.40
CA MET A 16 39.33 5.21 2.74
C MET A 16 38.99 3.89 3.41
N ALA A 17 38.37 3.99 4.58
CA ALA A 17 37.12 3.29 4.84
C ALA A 17 36.14 4.30 5.48
N VAL A 18 35.80 5.36 4.74
CA VAL A 18 34.52 6.01 4.98
C VAL A 18 33.51 5.06 4.36
N VAL A 19 33.12 4.03 5.12
CA VAL A 19 31.82 3.41 4.90
C VAL A 19 30.86 4.58 5.11
N SER A 20 30.29 5.10 4.02
CA SER A 20 29.16 6.02 4.16
C SER A 20 28.12 5.23 4.93
N ALA A 21 27.89 5.58 6.20
CA ALA A 21 26.68 5.17 6.88
C ALA A 21 25.55 5.68 5.98
N GLN A 22 24.95 4.75 5.23
CA GLN A 22 23.74 5.00 4.46
C GLN A 22 22.73 5.41 5.52
N ASN A 23 22.48 6.70 5.59
CA ASN A 23 21.76 7.31 6.69
C ASN A 23 20.32 6.77 6.63
N GLU A 24 19.94 5.98 7.65
CA GLU A 24 18.63 5.32 7.77
C GLU A 24 17.55 6.37 8.06
N ASN A 25 17.23 7.19 7.06
CA ASN A 25 16.48 8.42 7.23
C ASN A 25 14.96 8.22 7.36
N TYR A 26 14.46 7.02 7.06
CA TYR A 26 13.04 6.73 7.01
C TYR A 26 12.75 5.32 7.52
N PHE A 27 11.68 5.16 8.29
CA PHE A 27 11.13 3.87 8.67
C PHE A 27 9.74 3.68 8.06
N PHE A 28 9.50 2.48 7.55
CA PHE A 28 8.15 1.98 7.31
C PHE A 28 7.88 0.92 8.35
N VAL A 29 6.87 1.15 9.17
CA VAL A 29 6.56 0.30 10.32
C VAL A 29 5.22 -0.36 10.05
N VAL A 30 5.15 -1.66 10.27
CA VAL A 30 3.88 -2.40 10.25
C VAL A 30 3.63 -2.97 11.64
N ASP A 31 2.37 -3.02 12.04
CA ASP A 31 1.99 -3.64 13.30
C ASP A 31 2.44 -5.11 13.32
N ASP A 32 2.82 -5.61 14.50
CA ASP A 32 3.25 -7.01 14.66
C ASP A 32 2.13 -7.99 14.23
N GLN A 33 0.87 -7.57 14.31
CA GLN A 33 -0.32 -8.32 13.90
C GLN A 33 -0.98 -7.72 12.65
N ALA A 34 -0.23 -6.94 11.85
CA ALA A 34 -0.74 -6.39 10.62
C ALA A 34 -1.13 -7.52 9.65
N PRO A 35 -2.31 -7.44 8.99
CA PRO A 35 -2.66 -8.34 7.91
C PRO A 35 -1.69 -8.17 6.71
N SER A 36 -1.58 -9.21 5.88
CA SER A 36 -0.63 -9.25 4.76
C SER A 36 -0.82 -8.08 3.78
N GLU A 37 -2.05 -7.60 3.62
CA GLU A 37 -2.37 -6.45 2.76
C GLU A 37 -1.70 -5.15 3.21
N ASP A 38 -1.55 -4.91 4.52
CA ASP A 38 -0.91 -3.69 5.03
C ASP A 38 0.59 -3.70 4.79
N VAL A 39 1.21 -4.89 4.84
CA VAL A 39 2.64 -5.01 4.55
C VAL A 39 2.91 -4.93 3.05
N MET A 40 2.02 -5.49 2.23
CA MET A 40 2.04 -5.30 0.78
C MET A 40 1.85 -3.83 0.40
N LEU A 41 0.99 -3.10 1.12
CA LEU A 41 0.85 -1.65 0.97
C LEU A 41 2.17 -0.94 1.27
N VAL A 42 2.90 -1.32 2.31
CA VAL A 42 4.24 -0.77 2.57
C VAL A 42 5.19 -1.03 1.40
N GLN A 43 5.22 -2.26 0.84
CA GLN A 43 6.05 -2.56 -0.33
C GLN A 43 5.65 -1.72 -1.55
N ASP A 44 4.36 -1.52 -1.76
CA ASP A 44 3.80 -0.70 -2.84
C ASP A 44 4.20 0.78 -2.69
N ILE A 45 4.17 1.34 -1.46
CA ILE A 45 4.67 2.70 -1.19
C ILE A 45 6.15 2.82 -1.55
N ILE A 46 6.98 1.88 -1.07
CA ILE A 46 8.43 1.89 -1.28
C ILE A 46 8.76 1.85 -2.77
N SER A 47 8.10 0.94 -3.50
CA SER A 47 8.32 0.72 -4.93
C SER A 47 7.87 1.92 -5.77
N ASN A 48 6.68 2.46 -5.51
CA ASN A 48 6.11 3.53 -6.34
C ASN A 48 6.73 4.91 -6.07
N LEU A 49 7.16 5.17 -4.84
CA LEU A 49 7.85 6.42 -4.52
C LEU A 49 9.33 6.41 -4.95
N GLN A 50 9.80 5.33 -5.60
CA GLN A 50 11.19 5.13 -6.03
C GLN A 50 12.17 5.42 -4.89
N LEU A 51 11.81 5.01 -3.68
CA LEU A 51 12.66 5.23 -2.53
C LEU A 51 13.80 4.23 -2.63
N ASN A 52 15.00 4.75 -2.93
CA ASN A 52 16.24 4.00 -2.79
C ASN A 52 16.50 3.81 -1.29
N LEU A 53 15.67 3.00 -0.63
CA LEU A 53 15.82 2.68 0.77
C LEU A 53 16.98 1.70 0.93
N PRO A 54 17.91 1.96 1.85
CA PRO A 54 18.82 0.93 2.32
C PRO A 54 18.02 -0.29 2.82
N PRO A 55 18.54 -1.51 2.66
CA PRO A 55 17.97 -2.69 3.30
C PRO A 55 17.80 -2.47 4.82
N GLY A 56 16.64 -2.81 5.38
CA GLY A 56 16.39 -2.73 6.84
C GLY A 56 15.48 -1.61 7.33
N ASN A 57 14.95 -0.78 6.43
CA ASN A 57 14.04 0.34 6.76
C ASN A 57 12.56 -0.07 6.95
N VAL A 58 12.21 -1.33 6.70
CA VAL A 58 10.90 -1.89 7.08
C VAL A 58 11.05 -2.59 8.44
N LYS A 59 10.30 -2.14 9.43
CA LYS A 59 10.36 -2.62 10.82
C LYS A 59 9.00 -3.11 11.27
N LEU A 60 9.00 -4.02 12.23
CA LEU A 60 7.83 -4.30 13.05
C LEU A 60 7.63 -3.19 14.09
N ASN A 61 6.40 -2.98 14.53
CA ASN A 61 6.09 -2.02 15.59
C ASN A 61 6.90 -2.29 16.87
N SER A 62 7.01 -3.57 17.26
CA SER A 62 7.86 -4.01 18.38
C SER A 62 9.36 -3.72 18.23
N GLN A 63 9.82 -3.27 17.06
CA GLN A 63 11.21 -2.95 16.77
C GLN A 63 11.48 -1.44 16.71
N VAL A 64 10.47 -0.61 16.90
CA VAL A 64 10.58 0.85 16.85
C VAL A 64 10.12 1.40 18.20
N THR A 65 10.90 2.32 18.74
CA THR A 65 10.61 3.03 19.99
C THR A 65 10.53 4.52 19.73
N THR A 66 10.03 5.29 20.69
CA THR A 66 10.01 6.77 20.60
C THR A 66 11.40 7.37 20.44
N GLU A 67 12.45 6.70 20.92
CA GLU A 67 13.85 7.13 20.76
C GLU A 67 14.33 7.08 19.30
N ASP A 68 13.66 6.29 18.46
CA ASP A 68 14.00 6.09 17.05
C ASP A 68 13.40 7.16 16.11
N LEU A 69 12.50 8.01 16.62
CA LEU A 69 11.68 8.96 15.84
C LEU A 69 12.28 10.36 15.60
N PRO A 70 13.06 10.98 16.51
CA PRO A 70 13.37 12.41 16.45
C PRO A 70 14.04 12.92 15.16
N ASP A 71 14.79 12.09 14.45
CA ASP A 71 15.57 12.50 13.26
C ASP A 71 15.13 11.81 11.96
N LYS A 72 13.96 11.15 11.95
CA LYS A 72 13.48 10.32 10.83
C LYS A 72 12.06 10.67 10.40
N VAL A 73 11.63 10.14 9.24
CA VAL A 73 10.20 9.99 8.96
C VAL A 73 9.80 8.54 9.16
N THR A 74 8.83 8.30 10.04
CA THR A 74 8.31 6.97 10.33
C THR A 74 6.89 6.87 9.81
N THR A 75 6.65 6.02 8.83
CA THR A 75 5.30 5.72 8.33
C THR A 75 4.84 4.40 8.93
N PHE A 76 3.97 4.46 9.92
CA PHE A 76 3.34 3.31 10.53
C PHE A 76 2.03 2.98 9.80
N VAL A 77 1.82 1.72 9.40
CA VAL A 77 0.64 1.26 8.65
C VAL A 77 -0.06 0.15 9.43
N TYR A 78 -1.37 0.32 9.65
CA TYR A 78 -2.22 -0.67 10.30
C TYR A 78 -3.70 -0.55 9.89
N MET A 79 -4.30 -1.68 9.52
CA MET A 79 -5.67 -1.85 9.04
C MET A 79 -6.09 -0.81 8.00
N GLN A 80 -5.30 -0.61 6.95
CA GLN A 80 -5.53 0.42 5.91
C GLN A 80 -5.64 1.85 6.45
N ASN A 81 -4.97 2.14 7.56
CA ASN A 81 -4.71 3.49 8.07
C ASN A 81 -3.20 3.66 8.21
N ALA A 82 -2.74 4.91 8.16
CA ALA A 82 -1.34 5.22 8.35
C ALA A 82 -1.15 6.42 9.29
N LEU A 83 -0.10 6.32 10.11
CA LEU A 83 0.43 7.42 10.91
C LEU A 83 1.83 7.75 10.39
N ILE A 84 2.01 8.97 9.92
CA ILE A 84 3.28 9.48 9.41
C ILE A 84 3.85 10.42 10.46
N ILE A 85 4.93 10.00 11.10
CA ILE A 85 5.62 10.73 12.15
C ILE A 85 6.83 11.42 11.52
N VAL A 86 6.91 12.73 11.64
CA VAL A 86 8.07 13.53 11.22
C VAL A 86 8.88 13.88 12.45
N GLY A 87 10.14 13.45 12.48
CA GLY A 87 11.07 13.79 13.54
C GLY A 87 11.16 15.31 13.78
N ASP A 88 11.07 15.74 15.02
CA ASP A 88 11.18 17.14 15.45
C ASP A 88 12.57 17.74 15.16
N THR A 89 13.60 16.89 15.05
CA THR A 89 14.95 17.25 14.61
C THR A 89 15.25 16.87 13.15
N ALA A 90 14.27 16.30 12.43
CA ALA A 90 14.42 15.90 11.05
C ALA A 90 14.65 17.13 10.12
N PRO A 91 15.48 17.00 9.07
CA PRO A 91 15.66 18.05 8.08
C PRO A 91 14.34 18.44 7.40
N SER A 92 14.18 19.70 6.98
CA SER A 92 12.91 20.18 6.40
C SER A 92 12.49 19.47 5.10
N GLU A 93 13.42 18.85 4.38
CA GLU A 93 13.11 17.99 3.22
C GLU A 93 12.29 16.74 3.60
N TYR A 94 12.32 16.32 4.87
CA TYR A 94 11.57 15.16 5.36
C TYR A 94 10.08 15.48 5.50
N VAL A 95 9.73 16.74 5.79
CA VAL A 95 8.33 17.19 5.78
C VAL A 95 7.74 17.07 4.37
N VAL A 96 8.52 17.46 3.35
CA VAL A 96 8.12 17.31 1.94
C VAL A 96 7.95 15.83 1.58
N PHE A 97 8.84 14.97 2.06
CA PHE A 97 8.73 13.53 1.87
C PHE A 97 7.49 12.94 2.56
N ALA A 98 7.24 13.27 3.83
CA ALA A 98 6.05 12.85 4.58
C ALA A 98 4.75 13.25 3.85
N GLN A 99 4.69 14.46 3.29
CA GLN A 99 3.55 14.90 2.49
C GLN A 99 3.37 14.07 1.21
N LYS A 100 4.46 13.67 0.54
CA LYS A 100 4.38 12.79 -0.64
C LYS A 100 3.82 11.42 -0.27
N VAL A 101 4.27 10.83 0.84
CA VAL A 101 3.73 9.56 1.35
C VAL A 101 2.24 9.70 1.69
N SER A 102 1.86 10.77 2.39
CA SER A 102 0.46 11.06 2.74
C SER A 102 -0.43 11.17 1.50
N ASN A 103 -0.01 11.94 0.49
CA ASN A 103 -0.76 12.10 -0.76
C ASN A 103 -0.89 10.78 -1.53
N TYR A 104 0.17 9.97 -1.54
CA TYR A 104 0.17 8.65 -2.17
C TYR A 104 -0.89 7.74 -1.54
N LEU A 105 -0.90 7.67 -0.21
CA LEU A 105 -1.85 6.88 0.57
C LEU A 105 -3.30 7.36 0.39
N GLN A 106 -3.53 8.68 0.46
CA GLN A 106 -4.85 9.26 0.24
C GLN A 106 -5.37 9.00 -1.18
N GLY A 107 -4.49 9.01 -2.19
CA GLY A 107 -4.82 8.64 -3.57
C GLY A 107 -5.28 7.19 -3.73
N ARG A 108 -4.93 6.31 -2.79
CA ARG A 108 -5.36 4.91 -2.69
C ARG A 108 -6.57 4.72 -1.76
N GLY A 109 -7.15 5.81 -1.23
CA GLY A 109 -8.26 5.77 -0.28
C GLY A 109 -7.87 5.39 1.15
N ILE A 110 -6.58 5.42 1.48
CA ILE A 110 -6.06 5.12 2.81
C ILE A 110 -5.97 6.41 3.62
N SER A 111 -6.51 6.39 4.84
CA SER A 111 -6.38 7.51 5.77
C SER A 111 -4.93 7.62 6.23
N ALA A 112 -4.33 8.81 6.09
CA ALA A 112 -2.95 9.06 6.48
C ALA A 112 -2.87 10.34 7.32
N GLU A 113 -2.53 10.18 8.59
CA GLU A 113 -2.32 11.27 9.53
C GLU A 113 -0.83 11.66 9.60
N GLN A 114 -0.54 12.94 9.85
CA GLN A 114 0.81 13.43 10.07
C GLN A 114 0.96 14.01 11.47
N LYS A 115 1.98 13.56 12.21
CA LYS A 115 2.38 14.09 13.53
C LYS A 115 3.86 14.46 13.55
N ILE A 116 4.26 15.30 14.49
CA ILE A 116 5.67 15.46 14.84
C ILE A 116 6.08 14.49 15.95
N SER A 117 7.32 14.01 15.96
CA SER A 117 7.78 13.02 16.96
C SER A 117 7.56 13.45 18.41
N SER A 118 7.63 14.75 18.70
CA SER A 118 7.37 15.29 20.05
C SER A 118 5.92 15.19 20.51
N GLU A 119 4.98 14.84 19.62
CA GLU A 119 3.57 14.58 19.94
C GLU A 119 3.31 13.10 20.30
N ILE A 120 4.30 12.23 20.07
CA ILE A 120 4.22 10.79 20.35
C ILE A 120 4.67 10.57 21.80
N ASN A 121 3.78 10.01 22.61
CA ASN A 121 4.02 9.75 24.03
C ASN A 121 4.11 8.26 24.36
N ASP A 122 3.70 7.39 23.42
CA ASP A 122 3.77 5.94 23.56
C ASP A 122 4.79 5.29 22.61
N ASP A 123 5.51 4.29 23.11
CA ASP A 123 6.41 3.47 22.31
C ASP A 123 5.61 2.52 21.39
N ASP A 124 4.38 2.14 21.77
CA ASP A 124 3.47 1.43 20.91
C ASP A 124 2.74 2.41 19.97
N LEU A 125 3.25 2.53 18.74
CA LEU A 125 2.68 3.41 17.72
C LEU A 125 1.22 3.04 17.36
N LYS A 126 0.79 1.81 17.67
CA LYS A 126 -0.60 1.37 17.58
C LYS A 126 -1.49 2.10 18.58
N GLU A 127 -0.99 2.30 19.81
CA GLU A 127 -1.71 3.07 20.82
C GLU A 127 -1.81 4.54 20.41
N GLU A 128 -0.78 5.11 19.79
CA GLU A 128 -0.82 6.47 19.24
C GLU A 128 -1.84 6.63 18.11
N MET A 129 -1.95 5.64 17.22
CA MET A 129 -3.04 5.58 16.24
C MET A 129 -4.42 5.40 16.90
N ALA A 130 -4.49 4.76 18.07
CA ALA A 130 -5.73 4.58 18.82
C ALA A 130 -6.14 5.84 19.62
N GLN A 131 -5.19 6.66 20.07
CA GLN A 131 -5.43 7.84 20.92
C GLN A 131 -6.12 9.02 20.19
N GLN A 132 -6.16 9.01 18.86
CA GLN A 132 -6.90 10.00 18.05
C GLN A 132 -8.15 9.45 17.37
N ALA A 133 -8.41 8.15 17.50
CA ALA A 133 -9.77 7.71 17.34
C ALA A 133 -10.58 8.38 18.48
N VAL A 134 -11.57 9.20 18.12
CA VAL A 134 -12.59 9.74 19.05
C VAL A 134 -13.13 8.62 19.98
N CYS A 135 -13.00 7.39 19.53
CA CYS A 135 -13.12 6.15 20.28
C CYS A 135 -11.77 5.58 20.74
N GLY A 136 -11.46 5.61 22.05
CA GLY A 136 -10.25 4.97 22.58
C GLY A 136 -10.25 3.44 22.40
N LYS A 137 -11.44 2.82 22.31
CA LYS A 137 -11.65 1.46 21.80
C LYS A 137 -12.92 1.45 20.96
N THR A 138 -12.98 0.58 19.94
CA THR A 138 -14.15 0.47 19.06
C THR A 138 -14.76 -0.93 19.09
N ASN A 139 -16.03 -1.00 18.73
CA ASN A 139 -16.75 -2.21 18.38
C ASN A 139 -16.90 -2.29 16.86
N LEU A 140 -16.67 -3.46 16.27
CA LEU A 140 -16.84 -3.68 14.83
C LEU A 140 -18.18 -4.39 14.54
N LEU A 141 -18.91 -3.89 13.55
CA LEU A 141 -20.08 -4.55 12.96
C LEU A 141 -19.90 -4.66 11.45
N SER A 142 -20.30 -5.81 10.88
CA SER A 142 -20.44 -5.97 9.43
C SER A 142 -21.87 -5.64 8.98
N LYS A 143 -22.05 -5.28 7.71
CA LYS A 143 -23.35 -4.89 7.14
C LYS A 143 -24.38 -6.00 7.36
N GLY A 144 -25.54 -5.64 7.89
CA GLY A 144 -26.63 -6.56 8.21
C GLY A 144 -26.47 -7.32 9.54
N GLN A 145 -25.36 -7.15 10.27
CA GLN A 145 -25.22 -7.71 11.61
C GLN A 145 -25.97 -6.88 12.65
N THR A 146 -26.43 -7.57 13.69
CA THR A 146 -27.01 -7.00 14.91
C THR A 146 -26.36 -7.67 16.11
N LYS A 147 -25.92 -6.91 17.10
CA LYS A 147 -25.32 -7.40 18.35
C LYS A 147 -25.74 -6.53 19.52
N THR A 148 -25.80 -7.10 20.71
CA THR A 148 -26.01 -6.35 21.95
C THR A 148 -24.69 -6.11 22.67
N TYR A 149 -24.45 -4.87 23.09
CA TYR A 149 -23.21 -4.42 23.73
C TYR A 149 -23.51 -3.80 25.08
N ARG A 150 -22.77 -4.19 26.12
CA ARG A 150 -22.78 -3.57 27.46
C ARG A 150 -21.62 -2.59 27.59
N PHE A 151 -21.91 -1.32 27.85
CA PHE A 151 -20.90 -0.28 27.98
C PHE A 151 -20.44 -0.09 29.44
N PRO A 152 -19.34 0.64 29.70
CA PRO A 152 -18.78 0.79 31.04
C PRO A 152 -19.72 1.43 32.08
N ASP A 153 -20.71 2.19 31.63
CA ASP A 153 -21.79 2.76 32.44
C ASP A 153 -22.83 1.71 32.88
N GLY A 154 -22.76 0.49 32.34
CA GLY A 154 -23.68 -0.61 32.58
C GLY A 154 -24.87 -0.64 31.63
N THR A 155 -24.94 0.26 30.65
CA THR A 155 -26.04 0.34 29.69
C THR A 155 -25.85 -0.65 28.55
N ASP A 156 -26.95 -1.27 28.12
CA ASP A 156 -26.98 -2.23 27.03
C ASP A 156 -27.59 -1.58 25.78
N TYR A 157 -26.90 -1.73 24.64
CA TYR A 157 -27.39 -1.27 23.34
C TYR A 157 -27.42 -2.42 22.34
N GLU A 158 -28.57 -2.64 21.71
CA GLU A 158 -28.70 -3.47 20.52
C GLU A 158 -28.37 -2.63 19.29
N ILE A 159 -27.28 -2.95 18.60
CA ILE A 159 -26.73 -2.13 17.52
C ILE A 159 -26.63 -2.97 16.26
N SER A 160 -27.14 -2.44 15.16
CA SER A 160 -27.07 -3.06 13.84
C SER A 160 -26.55 -2.11 12.75
N LEU A 161 -25.76 -2.63 11.81
CA LEU A 161 -25.24 -1.85 10.69
C LEU A 161 -26.17 -1.97 9.48
N LYS A 162 -26.94 -0.91 9.19
CA LYS A 162 -28.01 -0.94 8.19
C LYS A 162 -27.53 -0.63 6.78
N GLU A 163 -26.72 0.41 6.63
CA GLU A 163 -26.34 0.93 5.31
C GLU A 163 -24.90 1.42 5.33
N ILE A 164 -24.18 1.16 4.24
CA ILE A 164 -22.89 1.75 3.91
C ILE A 164 -23.02 2.29 2.49
N SER A 165 -22.73 3.57 2.30
CA SER A 165 -22.84 4.24 1.01
C SER A 165 -21.94 5.48 0.98
N ASN A 166 -21.13 5.62 -0.08
CA ASN A 166 -20.22 6.77 -0.29
C ASN A 166 -19.34 7.09 0.94
N ASN A 167 -18.69 6.07 1.51
CA ASN A 167 -17.85 6.18 2.71
C ASN A 167 -18.58 6.75 3.95
N LYS A 168 -19.91 6.59 3.99
CA LYS A 168 -20.75 6.93 5.13
C LYS A 168 -21.58 5.74 5.56
N VAL A 169 -22.00 5.74 6.82
CA VAL A 169 -22.70 4.62 7.45
C VAL A 169 -23.98 5.04 8.13
N LYS A 170 -24.92 4.11 8.25
CA LYS A 170 -26.08 4.24 9.14
C LYS A 170 -26.16 3.03 10.05
N PHE A 171 -26.27 3.29 11.34
CA PHE A 171 -26.56 2.28 12.34
C PHE A 171 -28.03 2.35 12.75
N GLU A 172 -28.57 1.26 13.24
CA GLU A 172 -29.81 1.24 14.01
C GLU A 172 -29.48 0.78 15.43
N ILE A 173 -29.76 1.65 16.40
CA ILE A 173 -29.36 1.53 17.81
C ILE A 173 -30.64 1.53 18.63
N ASN A 174 -30.95 0.42 19.30
CA ASN A 174 -32.21 0.22 20.03
C ASN A 174 -33.46 0.57 19.18
N GLY A 175 -33.40 0.29 17.87
CA GLY A 175 -34.47 0.59 16.90
C GLY A 175 -34.46 2.01 16.31
N GLU A 176 -33.59 2.90 16.78
CA GLU A 176 -33.39 4.24 16.22
C GLU A 176 -32.33 4.22 15.12
N VAL A 177 -32.65 4.69 13.91
CA VAL A 177 -31.68 4.76 12.79
C VAL A 177 -30.95 6.09 12.80
N THR A 178 -29.61 6.05 12.84
CA THR A 178 -28.77 7.25 12.80
C THR A 178 -28.92 8.00 11.48
N SER A 179 -28.50 9.27 11.47
CA SER A 179 -28.18 9.96 10.21
C SER A 179 -27.02 9.26 9.49
N SER A 180 -26.74 9.65 8.24
CA SER A 180 -25.58 9.14 7.52
C SER A 180 -24.30 9.75 8.09
N LEU A 181 -23.53 8.96 8.83
CA LEU A 181 -22.32 9.39 9.52
C LEU A 181 -21.10 9.16 8.64
N ALA A 182 -20.27 10.19 8.49
CA ALA A 182 -18.90 10.03 7.99
C ALA A 182 -17.98 9.57 9.13
N LEU A 183 -16.77 9.13 8.79
CA LEU A 183 -15.70 8.83 9.74
C LEU A 183 -15.50 9.98 10.73
N GLY A 184 -15.47 9.67 12.03
CA GLY A 184 -15.25 10.61 13.13
C GLY A 184 -16.49 11.42 13.53
N ASN A 185 -17.58 11.37 12.75
CA ASN A 185 -18.81 12.06 13.10
C ASN A 185 -19.59 11.30 14.17
N SER A 186 -20.26 12.07 15.02
CA SER A 186 -21.10 11.53 16.08
C SER A 186 -22.60 11.73 15.83
N TYR A 187 -23.38 10.98 16.59
CA TYR A 187 -24.83 11.00 16.66
C TYR A 187 -25.25 10.98 18.13
N MET A 188 -26.07 11.94 18.54
CA MET A 188 -26.56 12.01 19.92
C MET A 188 -27.76 11.09 20.08
N LEU A 189 -27.66 10.09 20.96
CA LEU A 189 -28.73 9.15 21.27
C LEU A 189 -29.81 9.79 22.14
N ALA A 190 -30.99 9.17 22.19
CA ALA A 190 -32.14 9.69 22.94
C ALA A 190 -31.92 9.76 24.46
N ASP A 191 -31.00 8.95 25.00
CA ASP A 191 -30.57 8.98 26.40
C ASP A 191 -29.48 10.03 26.68
N GLY A 192 -29.01 10.73 25.65
CA GLY A 192 -28.01 11.78 25.75
C GLY A 192 -26.57 11.29 25.59
N GLU A 193 -26.36 10.01 25.30
CA GLU A 193 -25.03 9.47 25.03
C GLU A 193 -24.60 9.73 23.58
N GLU A 194 -23.30 9.92 23.36
CA GLU A 194 -22.73 10.23 22.06
C GLU A 194 -22.25 8.96 21.35
N PHE A 195 -22.94 8.55 20.29
CA PHE A 195 -22.50 7.46 19.41
C PHE A 195 -21.55 8.00 18.34
N ILE A 196 -20.38 7.38 18.14
CA ILE A 196 -19.40 7.85 17.15
C ILE A 196 -19.10 6.75 16.13
N ALA A 197 -19.13 7.09 14.84
CA ALA A 197 -18.66 6.21 13.77
C ALA A 197 -17.13 6.33 13.64
N ALA A 198 -16.41 5.26 13.99
CA ALA A 198 -14.97 5.28 14.16
C ALA A 198 -14.17 4.74 12.97
N SER A 199 -14.78 3.90 12.13
CA SER A 199 -14.22 3.51 10.83
C SER A 199 -15.33 3.06 9.89
N VAL A 200 -15.10 3.20 8.58
CA VAL A 200 -16.03 2.78 7.53
C VAL A 200 -15.24 2.02 6.47
N SER A 201 -15.65 0.80 6.17
CA SER A 201 -15.14 0.02 5.03
C SER A 201 -16.28 -0.29 4.06
N THR A 202 -16.01 -1.06 3.01
CA THR A 202 -17.04 -1.46 2.03
C THR A 202 -18.17 -2.30 2.64
N ASN A 203 -17.89 -3.10 3.66
CA ASN A 203 -18.82 -4.08 4.24
C ASN A 203 -18.88 -4.07 5.77
N SER A 204 -18.11 -3.23 6.44
CA SER A 204 -18.10 -3.11 7.89
C SER A 204 -17.91 -1.68 8.35
N ALA A 205 -18.25 -1.42 9.60
CA ALA A 205 -18.02 -0.14 10.25
C ALA A 205 -17.72 -0.38 11.72
N SER A 206 -16.82 0.42 12.29
CA SER A 206 -16.56 0.41 13.73
C SER A 206 -17.18 1.63 14.40
N PHE A 207 -17.47 1.52 15.69
CA PHE A 207 -18.13 2.56 16.46
C PHE A 207 -17.75 2.50 17.95
N CYS A 208 -18.12 3.54 18.69
CA CYS A 208 -18.12 3.56 20.15
C CYS A 208 -19.25 4.44 20.69
N ILE A 209 -19.48 4.39 22.00
CA ILE A 209 -20.37 5.32 22.70
C ILE A 209 -19.56 6.06 23.77
N ASN A 210 -19.61 7.39 23.75
CA ASN A 210 -18.81 8.30 24.59
C ASN A 210 -17.31 7.97 24.59
N GLY A 211 -16.78 7.62 23.43
CA GLY A 211 -15.37 7.26 23.29
C GLY A 211 -15.00 5.87 23.81
N ALA A 212 -15.94 5.09 24.34
CA ALA A 212 -15.68 3.76 24.91
C ALA A 212 -16.32 2.63 24.09
N ALA A 213 -15.65 1.48 23.96
CA ALA A 213 -16.23 0.26 23.42
C ALA A 213 -17.09 -0.46 24.48
N GLY A 214 -18.19 -1.06 24.03
CA GLY A 214 -18.99 -1.98 24.81
C GLY A 214 -18.43 -3.41 24.73
N GLN A 215 -18.71 -4.21 25.75
CA GLN A 215 -18.50 -5.66 25.72
C GLN A 215 -19.69 -6.31 25.05
N VAL A 216 -19.45 -7.18 24.07
CA VAL A 216 -20.54 -7.96 23.46
C VAL A 216 -21.18 -8.81 24.56
N ILE A 217 -22.48 -8.63 24.76
CA ILE A 217 -23.28 -9.54 25.58
C ILE A 217 -23.61 -10.70 24.66
N GLU A 218 -22.72 -11.67 24.57
CA GLU A 218 -23.04 -12.90 23.86
C GLU A 218 -24.19 -13.58 24.59
N GLU A 219 -25.20 -14.05 23.85
CA GLU A 219 -26.05 -15.12 24.37
C GLU A 219 -25.10 -16.22 24.83
N GLU A 220 -25.11 -16.55 26.13
CA GLU A 220 -24.17 -17.51 26.73
C GLU A 220 -24.07 -18.75 25.83
N SER A 221 -22.93 -18.89 25.12
CA SER A 221 -22.66 -20.13 24.43
C SER A 221 -22.57 -21.22 25.50
N ASN A 222 -23.19 -22.38 25.26
CA ASN A 222 -23.15 -23.53 26.18
C ASN A 222 -21.73 -24.14 26.34
N CYS A 223 -20.68 -23.44 25.90
CA CYS A 223 -19.29 -23.87 25.97
C CYS A 223 -18.66 -23.43 27.29
N GLY A 224 -18.36 -24.37 28.19
CA GLY A 224 -17.64 -24.05 29.43
C GLY A 224 -16.16 -23.71 29.21
N LYS A 225 -15.53 -24.37 28.22
CA LYS A 225 -14.18 -24.05 27.71
C LYS A 225 -14.19 -24.19 26.19
N THR A 226 -13.42 -23.36 25.51
CA THR A 226 -13.37 -23.32 24.04
C THR A 226 -11.98 -23.65 23.52
N ASN A 227 -11.94 -24.15 22.29
CA ASN A 227 -10.78 -24.08 21.41
C ASN A 227 -10.98 -22.89 20.46
N SER A 228 -9.89 -22.29 20.00
CA SER A 228 -9.92 -21.22 19.01
C SER A 228 -9.11 -21.61 17.78
N LEU A 229 -9.55 -21.18 16.60
CA LEU A 229 -8.86 -21.27 15.33
C LEU A 229 -8.79 -19.89 14.69
N THR A 230 -7.68 -19.54 14.06
CA THR A 230 -7.59 -18.41 13.14
C THR A 230 -7.62 -18.88 11.68
N THR A 231 -8.01 -18.00 10.76
CA THR A 231 -8.05 -18.31 9.33
C THR A 231 -6.64 -18.69 8.86
N GLY A 232 -6.52 -19.79 8.10
CA GLY A 232 -5.22 -20.39 7.71
C GLY A 232 -4.73 -21.49 8.66
N GLU A 233 -5.12 -21.40 9.94
CA GLU A 233 -4.79 -22.42 10.94
C GLU A 233 -5.60 -23.71 10.69
N THR A 234 -4.99 -24.84 11.01
CA THR A 234 -5.64 -26.16 11.00
C THR A 234 -5.30 -26.87 12.31
N LYS A 235 -6.31 -27.34 13.05
CA LYS A 235 -6.11 -28.07 14.32
C LYS A 235 -6.65 -29.48 14.23
N ALA A 236 -5.84 -30.42 14.69
CA ALA A 236 -6.28 -31.78 14.99
C ALA A 236 -6.73 -31.88 16.45
N LEU A 237 -8.02 -32.13 16.66
CA LEU A 237 -8.64 -32.23 17.99
C LEU A 237 -9.10 -33.64 18.29
N LYS A 238 -8.85 -34.11 19.52
CA LYS A 238 -9.43 -35.35 20.03
C LYS A 238 -10.79 -35.06 20.62
N PHE A 239 -11.77 -35.77 20.10
CA PHE A 239 -13.12 -35.73 20.61
C PHE A 239 -13.26 -36.71 21.78
N PRO A 240 -14.24 -36.52 22.69
CA PRO A 240 -14.45 -37.40 23.85
C PRO A 240 -14.62 -38.88 23.49
N ASN A 241 -15.18 -39.16 22.31
CA ASN A 241 -15.32 -40.51 21.77
C ASN A 241 -14.00 -41.13 21.24
N GLY A 242 -12.91 -40.37 21.27
CA GLY A 242 -11.58 -40.76 20.81
C GLY A 242 -11.30 -40.51 19.32
N ALA A 243 -12.28 -40.04 18.55
CA ALA A 243 -12.08 -39.63 17.17
C ALA A 243 -11.18 -38.39 17.08
N ILE A 244 -10.45 -38.28 15.97
CA ILE A 244 -9.59 -37.14 15.69
C ILE A 244 -10.19 -36.40 14.50
N TYR A 245 -10.40 -35.11 14.69
CA TYR A 245 -10.91 -34.23 13.65
C TYR A 245 -9.90 -33.15 13.34
N GLU A 246 -9.58 -33.02 12.05
CA GLU A 246 -8.87 -31.90 11.49
C GLU A 246 -9.87 -30.81 11.12
N ILE A 247 -9.73 -29.64 11.73
CA ILE A 247 -10.66 -28.52 11.59
C ILE A 247 -9.90 -27.31 11.07
N LYS A 248 -10.39 -26.74 9.98
CA LYS A 248 -9.90 -25.49 9.37
C LYS A 248 -11.06 -24.51 9.14
N ILE A 249 -10.79 -23.22 9.21
CA ILE A 249 -11.74 -22.19 8.77
C ILE A 249 -11.68 -22.08 7.25
N GLU A 250 -12.80 -22.38 6.59
CA GLU A 250 -12.92 -22.26 5.13
C GLU A 250 -13.22 -20.81 4.73
N SER A 251 -14.13 -20.15 5.45
CA SER A 251 -14.43 -18.73 5.26
C SER A 251 -15.20 -18.19 6.46
N ILE A 252 -15.05 -16.89 6.71
CA ILE A 252 -15.88 -16.14 7.65
C ILE A 252 -16.61 -15.06 6.87
N SER A 253 -17.93 -15.04 6.96
CA SER A 253 -18.75 -13.96 6.39
C SER A 253 -19.96 -13.70 7.28
N ASN A 254 -20.30 -12.44 7.48
CA ASN A 254 -21.46 -12.04 8.28
C ASN A 254 -21.51 -12.66 9.70
N ASN A 255 -20.36 -12.75 10.40
CA ASN A 255 -20.19 -13.43 11.71
C ASN A 255 -20.64 -14.90 11.69
N LYS A 256 -20.59 -15.53 10.53
CA LYS A 256 -20.79 -16.96 10.38
C LYS A 256 -19.52 -17.57 9.83
N ALA A 257 -19.11 -18.67 10.43
CA ALA A 257 -17.98 -19.45 10.00
C ALA A 257 -18.47 -20.62 9.15
N LYS A 258 -17.83 -20.82 8.00
CA LYS A 258 -17.86 -22.07 7.25
C LYS A 258 -16.59 -22.82 7.63
N LEU A 259 -16.74 -24.05 8.10
CA LEU A 259 -15.59 -24.87 8.53
C LEU A 259 -15.35 -25.98 7.51
N ASN A 260 -14.10 -26.41 7.41
CA ASN A 260 -13.72 -27.65 6.75
C ASN A 260 -13.34 -28.64 7.87
N ILE A 261 -14.12 -29.72 7.98
CA ILE A 261 -13.98 -30.72 9.04
C ILE A 261 -13.65 -32.05 8.36
N ASN A 262 -12.41 -32.54 8.51
CA ASN A 262 -11.91 -33.75 7.83
C ASN A 262 -12.13 -33.75 6.30
N GLY A 263 -12.02 -32.59 5.65
CA GLY A 263 -12.24 -32.45 4.20
C GLY A 263 -13.69 -32.14 3.80
N GLU A 264 -14.66 -32.19 4.73
CA GLU A 264 -16.05 -31.85 4.46
C GLU A 264 -16.33 -30.38 4.81
N ILE A 265 -16.77 -29.60 3.82
CA ILE A 265 -17.09 -28.18 3.99
C ILE A 265 -18.52 -28.03 4.54
N THR A 266 -18.65 -27.40 5.70
CA THR A 266 -19.93 -27.22 6.39
C THR A 266 -20.79 -26.09 5.80
N SER A 267 -22.05 -25.95 6.25
CA SER A 267 -22.84 -24.73 6.07
C SER A 267 -22.32 -23.60 6.97
N SER A 268 -22.53 -22.32 6.65
CA SER A 268 -22.11 -21.23 7.55
C SER A 268 -22.93 -21.18 8.86
N LYS A 269 -22.27 -21.15 10.02
CA LYS A 269 -22.88 -21.06 11.36
C LYS A 269 -22.34 -19.88 12.18
N GLY A 270 -23.23 -19.17 12.87
CA GLY A 270 -22.89 -18.09 13.79
C GLY A 270 -22.70 -18.56 15.23
N THR A 271 -22.35 -17.63 16.11
CA THR A 271 -22.27 -17.84 17.57
C THR A 271 -23.52 -18.53 18.11
N GLY A 272 -23.33 -19.54 18.96
CA GLY A 272 -24.38 -20.33 19.59
C GLY A 272 -24.95 -21.46 18.72
N GLU A 273 -24.73 -21.44 17.40
CA GLU A 273 -25.16 -22.53 16.52
C GLU A 273 -24.18 -23.70 16.53
N SER A 274 -24.66 -24.89 16.16
CA SER A 274 -23.85 -26.11 16.15
C SER A 274 -23.91 -26.90 14.84
N TYR A 275 -22.95 -27.81 14.69
CA TYR A 275 -22.87 -28.83 13.67
C TYR A 275 -22.99 -30.20 14.32
N MET A 276 -23.81 -31.07 13.75
CA MET A 276 -23.83 -32.48 14.10
C MET A 276 -22.85 -33.21 13.18
N LEU A 277 -21.83 -33.84 13.77
CA LEU A 277 -20.83 -34.60 13.03
C LEU A 277 -21.34 -36.02 12.73
N ALA A 278 -20.66 -36.71 11.80
CA ALA A 278 -21.07 -38.03 11.32
C ALA A 278 -21.07 -39.12 12.41
N ASP A 279 -20.28 -38.96 13.46
CA ASP A 279 -20.23 -39.85 14.62
C ASP A 279 -21.24 -39.47 15.73
N GLY A 280 -22.04 -38.43 15.53
CA GLY A 280 -23.04 -37.95 16.47
C GLY A 280 -22.52 -36.96 17.51
N GLU A 281 -21.25 -36.55 17.44
CA GLU A 281 -20.72 -35.47 18.26
C GLU A 281 -21.22 -34.10 17.77
N GLU A 282 -21.39 -33.15 18.68
CA GLU A 282 -21.84 -31.80 18.38
C GLU A 282 -20.69 -30.80 18.51
N LEU A 283 -20.39 -30.08 17.41
CA LEU A 283 -19.45 -28.95 17.43
C LEU A 283 -20.23 -27.65 17.52
N ILE A 284 -20.07 -26.91 18.62
CA ILE A 284 -20.79 -25.67 18.91
C ILE A 284 -19.87 -24.48 18.64
N ILE A 285 -20.30 -23.54 17.82
CA ILE A 285 -19.59 -22.27 17.61
C ILE A 285 -19.80 -21.38 18.83
N ALA A 286 -18.74 -21.18 19.61
CA ALA A 286 -18.77 -20.34 20.80
C ALA A 286 -18.69 -18.86 20.46
N SER A 287 -17.84 -18.48 19.49
CA SER A 287 -17.77 -17.10 19.00
C SER A 287 -17.16 -17.05 17.59
N VAL A 288 -17.51 -16.01 16.83
CA VAL A 288 -16.89 -15.67 15.54
C VAL A 288 -16.49 -14.20 15.60
N SER A 289 -15.19 -13.91 15.49
CA SER A 289 -14.64 -12.57 15.62
C SER A 289 -13.44 -12.36 14.70
N GLY A 290 -13.53 -11.38 13.80
CA GLY A 290 -12.47 -11.09 12.83
C GLY A 290 -12.15 -12.31 11.96
N ASN A 291 -10.89 -12.74 11.97
CA ASN A 291 -10.40 -13.93 11.29
C ASN A 291 -10.41 -15.20 12.18
N ALA A 292 -11.02 -15.13 13.37
CA ALA A 292 -10.98 -16.20 14.37
C ALA A 292 -12.36 -16.78 14.69
N VAL A 293 -12.37 -18.07 15.01
CA VAL A 293 -13.55 -18.84 15.46
C VAL A 293 -13.20 -19.57 16.74
N SER A 294 -13.99 -19.38 17.78
CA SER A 294 -13.95 -20.21 18.98
C SER A 294 -15.10 -21.21 18.97
N PHE A 295 -14.85 -22.43 19.43
CA PHE A 295 -15.83 -23.51 19.44
C PHE A 295 -15.55 -24.53 20.54
N CYS A 296 -16.54 -25.35 20.85
CA CYS A 296 -16.42 -26.47 21.79
C CYS A 296 -17.14 -27.70 21.26
N ILE A 297 -16.94 -28.84 21.91
CA ILE A 297 -17.50 -30.13 21.53
C ILE A 297 -18.39 -30.62 22.67
N ASN A 298 -19.69 -30.80 22.39
CA ASN A 298 -20.70 -31.14 23.40
C ASN A 298 -20.61 -30.26 24.67
N GLY A 299 -20.29 -28.97 24.52
CA GLY A 299 -20.12 -28.04 25.65
C GLY A 299 -18.75 -28.05 26.36
N ALA A 300 -17.81 -28.92 25.96
CA ALA A 300 -16.46 -29.01 26.53
C ALA A 300 -15.35 -28.67 25.52
N ALA A 301 -14.20 -28.17 26.00
CA ALA A 301 -13.04 -28.03 25.14
C ALA A 301 -12.49 -29.42 24.76
N GLY A 302 -12.40 -29.70 23.46
CA GLY A 302 -11.65 -30.86 22.96
C GLY A 302 -10.16 -30.77 23.31
N GLU A 303 -9.49 -31.91 23.35
CA GLU A 303 -8.05 -31.99 23.63
C GLU A 303 -7.25 -31.77 22.32
N ILE A 304 -6.34 -30.79 22.29
CA ILE A 304 -5.46 -30.55 21.15
C ILE A 304 -4.39 -31.66 21.12
N ILE A 305 -4.28 -32.41 20.02
CA ILE A 305 -3.39 -33.60 19.93
C ILE A 305 -2.11 -33.34 19.14
N VAL A 306 -2.10 -32.32 18.30
CA VAL A 306 -0.97 -32.01 17.42
C VAL A 306 -0.69 -30.52 17.56
N GLU A 307 0.46 -30.17 18.12
CA GLU A 307 1.00 -28.82 17.95
C GLU A 307 1.12 -28.57 16.45
N PRO A 308 0.69 -27.39 15.95
CA PRO A 308 0.74 -27.10 14.53
C PRO A 308 2.15 -27.41 14.04
N SER A 309 2.27 -28.22 12.99
CA SER A 309 3.56 -28.39 12.33
C SER A 309 4.08 -26.97 12.08
N THR A 310 5.25 -26.62 12.62
CA THR A 310 5.90 -25.34 12.32
C THR A 310 5.95 -25.25 10.80
N LYS A 311 5.08 -24.42 10.22
CA LYS A 311 4.90 -24.38 8.77
C LYS A 311 6.23 -23.94 8.19
N LYS A 312 6.73 -24.71 7.23
CA LYS A 312 8.02 -24.46 6.60
C LYS A 312 7.82 -23.55 5.40
N HIS A 313 8.66 -22.54 5.24
CA HIS A 313 8.74 -21.75 4.02
C HIS A 313 9.18 -22.62 2.85
N TYR A 314 8.65 -22.35 1.66
CA TYR A 314 8.97 -23.15 0.49
C TYR A 314 10.00 -22.49 -0.41
N PHE A 315 10.95 -23.29 -0.85
CA PHE A 315 11.93 -22.95 -1.87
C PHE A 315 11.69 -23.91 -3.02
N VAL A 316 10.97 -23.43 -4.01
CA VAL A 316 10.45 -24.22 -5.12
C VAL A 316 11.30 -23.96 -6.35
N VAL A 317 11.59 -25.02 -7.09
CA VAL A 317 12.22 -24.96 -8.41
C VAL A 317 11.34 -25.74 -9.39
N ASP A 318 11.25 -25.28 -10.64
CA ASP A 318 10.43 -25.97 -11.64
C ASP A 318 10.92 -27.42 -11.90
N ASP A 319 9.99 -28.32 -12.19
CA ASP A 319 10.30 -29.73 -12.52
C ASP A 319 11.22 -29.86 -13.74
N THR A 320 11.16 -28.87 -14.63
CA THR A 320 11.94 -28.80 -15.86
C THR A 320 13.10 -27.80 -15.80
N ALA A 321 13.33 -27.19 -14.63
CA ALA A 321 14.36 -26.16 -14.47
C ALA A 321 15.77 -26.68 -14.82
N PRO A 322 16.62 -25.84 -15.43
CA PRO A 322 18.02 -26.19 -15.63
C PRO A 322 18.73 -26.38 -14.29
N ALA A 323 19.79 -27.18 -14.28
CA ALA A 323 20.59 -27.45 -13.07
C ALA A 323 21.20 -26.18 -12.44
N SER A 324 21.33 -25.09 -13.20
CA SER A 324 21.72 -23.77 -12.69
C SER A 324 20.76 -23.25 -11.63
N ASP A 325 19.46 -23.46 -11.80
CA ASP A 325 18.43 -22.89 -10.93
C ASP A 325 18.38 -23.63 -9.60
N VAL A 326 18.54 -24.96 -9.64
CA VAL A 326 18.70 -25.79 -8.44
C VAL A 326 19.94 -25.35 -7.64
N GLN A 327 21.03 -25.02 -8.33
CA GLN A 327 22.24 -24.49 -7.69
C GLN A 327 22.02 -23.09 -7.12
N GLN A 328 21.33 -22.21 -7.84
CA GLN A 328 20.96 -20.87 -7.38
C GLN A 328 20.07 -20.93 -6.14
N LEU A 329 19.02 -21.76 -6.14
CA LEU A 329 18.14 -21.96 -5.01
C LEU A 329 18.90 -22.47 -3.78
N THR A 330 19.79 -23.45 -3.98
CA THR A 330 20.64 -23.98 -2.90
C THR A 330 21.58 -22.91 -2.34
N LYS A 331 22.20 -22.10 -3.21
CA LYS A 331 23.09 -21.01 -2.79
C LYS A 331 22.31 -19.92 -2.07
N LEU A 332 21.10 -19.56 -2.53
CA LEU A 332 20.20 -18.62 -1.88
C LEU A 332 19.86 -19.07 -0.45
N ILE A 333 19.44 -20.32 -0.29
CA ILE A 333 19.12 -20.87 1.04
C ILE A 333 20.32 -20.77 1.98
N ASN A 334 21.53 -21.09 1.51
CA ASN A 334 22.72 -20.99 2.35
C ASN A 334 23.04 -19.54 2.72
N GLU A 335 22.90 -18.61 1.79
CA GLU A 335 23.09 -17.18 2.04
C GLU A 335 22.10 -16.66 3.08
N LEU A 336 20.81 -17.01 2.95
CA LEU A 336 19.78 -16.63 3.91
C LEU A 336 20.07 -17.19 5.32
N LYS A 337 20.63 -18.40 5.42
CA LYS A 337 21.09 -18.97 6.69
C LYS A 337 22.30 -18.25 7.26
N GLU A 338 23.29 -17.96 6.43
CA GLU A 338 24.52 -17.25 6.85
C GLU A 338 24.20 -15.85 7.37
N GLN A 339 23.19 -15.19 6.79
CA GLN A 339 22.68 -13.90 7.26
C GLN A 339 21.71 -14.00 8.45
N GLY A 340 21.38 -15.22 8.92
CA GLY A 340 20.43 -15.45 10.02
C GLY A 340 18.99 -15.04 9.69
N ILE A 341 18.63 -15.02 8.41
CA ILE A 341 17.28 -14.67 7.93
C ILE A 341 16.33 -15.87 8.09
N ILE A 342 16.83 -17.10 7.89
CA ILE A 342 16.10 -18.35 8.14
C ILE A 342 16.98 -19.32 8.94
N SER A 343 16.36 -20.23 9.69
CA SER A 343 17.05 -21.28 10.45
C SER A 343 16.85 -22.69 9.89
N ASP A 344 17.68 -23.64 10.35
CA ASP A 344 17.52 -25.06 9.97
C ASP A 344 16.18 -25.60 10.50
N GLY A 345 15.32 -26.05 9.59
CA GLY A 345 14.00 -26.61 9.92
C GLY A 345 12.83 -25.67 9.64
N GLU A 346 13.08 -24.38 9.37
CA GLU A 346 12.05 -23.38 8.99
C GLU A 346 11.69 -23.40 7.51
N TYR A 347 12.38 -24.21 6.69
CA TYR A 347 12.14 -24.28 5.26
C TYR A 347 12.16 -25.70 4.71
N GLU A 348 11.55 -25.87 3.55
CA GLU A 348 11.54 -27.09 2.77
C GLU A 348 11.73 -26.74 1.28
N SER A 349 12.56 -27.52 0.60
CA SER A 349 12.73 -27.40 -0.85
C SER A 349 11.77 -28.37 -1.54
N LYS A 350 11.06 -27.89 -2.55
CA LYS A 350 10.09 -28.67 -3.33
C LYS A 350 10.34 -28.52 -4.82
N LEU A 351 9.87 -29.48 -5.60
CA LEU A 351 9.65 -29.28 -7.03
C LEU A 351 8.28 -28.63 -7.25
N ASN A 352 8.11 -27.93 -8.38
CA ASN A 352 6.85 -27.29 -8.74
C ASN A 352 5.66 -28.26 -8.68
N GLY A 353 5.76 -29.45 -9.26
CA GLY A 353 4.74 -30.49 -9.19
C GLY A 353 4.47 -31.09 -7.80
N GLU A 354 5.27 -30.73 -6.79
CA GLU A 354 5.07 -31.10 -5.37
C GLU A 354 4.49 -29.95 -4.53
N ALA A 355 4.36 -28.76 -5.12
CA ALA A 355 3.69 -27.61 -4.54
C ALA A 355 2.30 -27.48 -5.18
N SER A 356 1.31 -27.19 -4.35
CA SER A 356 -0.03 -26.80 -4.80
C SER A 356 -0.36 -25.40 -4.30
N ARG A 357 -1.37 -24.75 -4.86
CA ARG A 357 -1.79 -23.43 -4.39
C ARG A 357 -2.14 -23.42 -2.89
N ASN A 358 -2.75 -24.50 -2.40
CA ASN A 358 -3.10 -24.63 -0.98
C ASN A 358 -1.88 -24.71 -0.07
N ASP A 359 -0.73 -25.12 -0.60
CA ASP A 359 0.53 -25.19 0.12
C ASP A 359 1.15 -23.80 0.33
N LEU A 360 0.72 -22.78 -0.42
CA LEU A 360 1.28 -21.43 -0.39
C LEU A 360 0.79 -20.57 0.78
N GLU A 361 -0.32 -20.98 1.43
CA GLU A 361 -0.91 -20.22 2.54
C GLU A 361 -0.07 -20.32 3.82
N ASP A 362 -0.08 -19.25 4.61
CA ASP A 362 0.66 -19.07 5.87
C ASP A 362 2.17 -19.35 5.77
N ARG A 363 2.80 -18.94 4.67
CA ARG A 363 4.26 -18.96 4.51
C ARG A 363 4.72 -18.05 3.40
N VAL A 364 6.03 -17.80 3.36
CA VAL A 364 6.73 -17.36 2.16
C VAL A 364 7.09 -18.56 1.28
N THR A 365 6.85 -18.42 -0.02
CA THR A 365 7.29 -19.34 -1.07
C THR A 365 8.16 -18.59 -2.06
N VAL A 366 9.37 -19.06 -2.30
CA VAL A 366 10.28 -18.56 -3.34
C VAL A 366 10.26 -19.55 -4.49
N PHE A 367 9.90 -19.11 -5.69
CA PHE A 367 9.92 -19.95 -6.88
C PHE A 367 10.97 -19.42 -7.86
N ILE A 368 11.90 -20.27 -8.29
CA ILE A 368 12.98 -19.93 -9.24
C ILE A 368 12.82 -20.78 -10.51
N TYR A 369 12.82 -20.12 -11.67
CA TYR A 369 12.79 -20.78 -12.98
C TYR A 369 13.43 -19.92 -14.08
N ASN A 370 14.30 -20.53 -14.88
CA ASN A 370 15.10 -19.92 -15.95
C ASN A 370 15.90 -18.68 -15.53
N GLY A 371 16.41 -18.67 -14.29
CA GLY A 371 17.18 -17.56 -13.74
C GLY A 371 16.34 -16.37 -13.27
N ASP A 372 15.01 -16.45 -13.36
CA ASP A 372 14.08 -15.50 -12.77
C ASP A 372 13.51 -16.06 -11.45
N ALA A 373 12.96 -15.16 -10.62
CA ALA A 373 12.32 -15.54 -9.38
C ALA A 373 11.00 -14.79 -9.15
N ILE A 374 10.06 -15.45 -8.48
CA ILE A 374 8.92 -14.81 -7.84
C ILE A 374 8.88 -15.18 -6.37
N ILE A 375 8.40 -14.25 -5.55
CA ILE A 375 8.16 -14.47 -4.13
C ILE A 375 6.65 -14.44 -3.94
N ILE A 376 6.10 -15.46 -3.31
CA ILE A 376 4.68 -15.58 -3.01
C ILE A 376 4.53 -15.57 -1.50
N VAL A 377 3.65 -14.72 -0.99
CA VAL A 377 3.31 -14.65 0.44
C VAL A 377 1.90 -15.18 0.63
N GLY A 378 1.73 -16.09 1.60
CA GLY A 378 0.41 -16.59 1.99
C GLY A 378 -0.54 -15.43 2.27
N SER A 379 -1.80 -15.52 1.80
CA SER A 379 -2.77 -14.44 2.01
C SER A 379 -3.09 -14.28 3.50
N THR A 380 -2.99 -15.38 4.23
CA THR A 380 -3.15 -15.46 5.69
C THR A 380 -1.83 -15.39 6.48
N SER A 381 -0.69 -15.20 5.79
CA SER A 381 0.62 -15.12 6.44
C SER A 381 0.71 -13.98 7.47
N PRO A 382 1.39 -14.20 8.61
CA PRO A 382 1.67 -13.15 9.57
C PRO A 382 2.61 -12.08 8.98
N SER A 383 2.66 -10.91 9.62
CA SER A 383 3.53 -9.78 9.23
C SER A 383 5.01 -10.17 9.10
N GLU A 384 5.49 -11.07 9.97
CA GLU A 384 6.85 -11.60 9.96
C GLU A 384 7.23 -12.27 8.62
N ASP A 385 6.31 -13.00 8.01
CA ASP A 385 6.52 -13.64 6.70
C ASP A 385 6.67 -12.60 5.60
N VAL A 386 5.90 -11.51 5.64
CA VAL A 386 6.03 -10.49 4.62
C VAL A 386 7.38 -9.76 4.76
N ILE A 387 7.84 -9.51 5.98
CA ILE A 387 9.19 -8.97 6.20
C ILE A 387 10.25 -9.95 5.72
N LEU A 388 10.07 -11.25 5.95
CA LEU A 388 10.93 -12.29 5.40
C LEU A 388 10.95 -12.23 3.87
N SER A 389 9.81 -12.01 3.21
CA SER A 389 9.70 -11.84 1.76
C SER A 389 10.54 -10.66 1.25
N ILE A 390 10.54 -9.53 1.95
CA ILE A 390 11.37 -8.35 1.61
C ILE A 390 12.86 -8.66 1.75
N LYS A 391 13.24 -9.32 2.85
CA LYS A 391 14.64 -9.72 3.07
C LYS A 391 15.14 -10.66 1.98
N ILE A 392 14.34 -11.67 1.63
CA ILE A 392 14.64 -12.60 0.54
C ILE A 392 14.78 -11.85 -0.78
N SER A 393 13.88 -10.88 -1.04
CA SER A 393 13.92 -10.07 -2.26
C SER A 393 15.23 -9.31 -2.40
N ASN A 394 15.70 -8.70 -1.32
CA ASN A 394 16.97 -7.96 -1.31
C ASN A 394 18.15 -8.89 -1.55
N VAL A 395 18.18 -10.07 -0.90
CA VAL A 395 19.25 -11.05 -1.12
C VAL A 395 19.30 -11.53 -2.57
N LEU A 396 18.15 -11.85 -3.17
CA LEU A 396 18.06 -12.23 -4.59
C LEU A 396 18.66 -11.15 -5.50
N LYS A 397 18.34 -9.89 -5.24
CA LYS A 397 18.83 -8.76 -6.03
C LYS A 397 20.32 -8.52 -5.84
N ASP A 398 20.76 -8.43 -4.59
CA ASP A 398 22.10 -7.95 -4.24
C ASP A 398 23.16 -9.05 -4.44
N GLU A 399 22.85 -10.31 -4.15
CA GLU A 399 23.83 -11.42 -4.15
C GLU A 399 23.72 -12.35 -5.37
N PHE A 400 22.61 -12.29 -6.10
CA PHE A 400 22.35 -13.18 -7.25
C PHE A 400 22.09 -12.45 -8.56
N ASP A 401 21.95 -11.11 -8.54
CA ASP A 401 21.53 -10.32 -9.72
C ASP A 401 20.21 -10.84 -10.33
N ILE A 402 19.37 -11.46 -9.49
CA ILE A 402 18.03 -11.91 -9.86
C ILE A 402 17.08 -10.84 -9.36
N ASN A 403 16.34 -10.20 -10.25
CA ASN A 403 15.28 -9.28 -9.85
C ASN A 403 14.01 -10.10 -9.61
N PRO A 404 13.62 -10.39 -8.35
CA PRO A 404 12.38 -11.10 -8.10
C PRO A 404 11.24 -10.21 -8.59
N GLY A 405 10.56 -10.58 -9.68
CA GLY A 405 9.77 -9.62 -10.45
C GLY A 405 8.80 -8.79 -9.59
N ALA A 406 7.97 -9.46 -8.79
CA ALA A 406 7.12 -8.84 -7.76
C ALA A 406 6.83 -9.88 -6.67
N THR A 407 6.58 -9.43 -5.45
CA THR A 407 5.94 -10.24 -4.42
C THR A 407 4.46 -10.39 -4.79
N LEU A 408 3.96 -11.62 -4.84
CA LEU A 408 2.55 -11.92 -5.07
C LEU A 408 1.92 -12.43 -3.77
N LEU A 409 0.64 -12.16 -3.58
CA LEU A 409 -0.16 -12.90 -2.61
C LEU A 409 -0.58 -14.23 -3.21
N SER A 410 -0.64 -15.28 -2.40
CA SER A 410 -1.17 -16.60 -2.82
C SER A 410 -2.59 -16.53 -3.39
N SER A 411 -3.38 -15.52 -2.99
CA SER A 411 -4.71 -15.25 -3.56
C SER A 411 -4.68 -14.74 -5.01
N GLU A 412 -3.54 -14.22 -5.48
CA GLU A 412 -3.30 -13.82 -6.87
C GLU A 412 -2.89 -15.01 -7.76
N ILE A 413 -2.56 -16.15 -7.15
CA ILE A 413 -2.16 -17.37 -7.86
C ILE A 413 -3.41 -18.12 -8.29
N THR A 414 -3.59 -18.26 -9.60
CA THR A 414 -4.80 -18.89 -10.19
C THR A 414 -4.62 -20.36 -10.54
N SER A 415 -3.39 -20.86 -10.55
CA SER A 415 -3.01 -22.22 -10.96
C SER A 415 -2.12 -22.91 -9.93
N ASP A 416 -2.14 -24.24 -9.90
CA ASP A 416 -1.19 -25.03 -9.10
C ASP A 416 0.20 -25.06 -9.75
N ASP A 417 0.29 -24.80 -11.07
CA ASP A 417 1.56 -24.67 -11.76
C ASP A 417 2.12 -23.26 -11.56
N LEU A 418 3.19 -23.14 -10.78
CA LEU A 418 3.79 -21.84 -10.47
C LEU A 418 4.52 -21.23 -11.67
N THR A 419 4.80 -21.98 -12.74
CA THR A 419 5.30 -21.39 -13.98
C THR A 419 4.28 -20.46 -14.61
N GLU A 420 2.99 -20.78 -14.53
CA GLU A 420 1.92 -19.89 -14.99
C GLU A 420 1.89 -18.58 -14.18
N ALA A 421 2.22 -18.61 -12.90
CA ALA A 421 2.33 -17.39 -12.08
C ALA A 421 3.51 -16.49 -12.51
N MET A 422 4.57 -17.07 -13.07
CA MET A 422 5.63 -16.30 -13.73
C MET A 422 5.19 -15.76 -15.09
N GLU A 423 4.39 -16.53 -15.83
CA GLU A 423 3.81 -16.09 -17.11
C GLU A 423 2.76 -14.98 -16.93
N VAL A 424 2.02 -14.94 -15.81
CA VAL A 424 1.11 -13.84 -15.46
C VAL A 424 1.87 -12.51 -15.31
N LYS A 425 3.18 -12.54 -15.02
CA LYS A 425 4.05 -11.35 -15.11
C LYS A 425 4.56 -11.08 -16.53
N ALA A 426 4.87 -12.13 -17.29
CA ALA A 426 5.10 -12.00 -18.72
C ALA A 426 3.77 -11.87 -19.49
N LYS A 427 2.88 -10.93 -19.08
CA LYS A 427 1.76 -10.51 -19.92
C LYS A 427 2.27 -10.18 -21.33
N CYS A 428 3.51 -9.72 -21.43
CA CYS A 428 4.27 -9.63 -22.67
C CYS A 428 5.25 -10.80 -22.82
N GLY A 429 4.98 -11.76 -23.71
CA GLY A 429 5.92 -12.84 -24.01
C GLY A 429 7.20 -12.34 -24.68
N LYS A 430 7.11 -11.23 -25.43
CA LYS A 430 8.24 -10.45 -25.93
C LYS A 430 7.86 -8.97 -25.87
N THR A 431 8.80 -8.12 -25.49
CA THR A 431 8.55 -6.68 -25.35
C THR A 431 9.25 -5.87 -26.42
N ASN A 432 8.60 -4.79 -26.83
CA ASN A 432 9.23 -3.68 -27.51
C ASN A 432 9.68 -2.65 -26.48
N SER A 433 10.56 -1.73 -26.85
CA SER A 433 11.05 -0.68 -25.94
C SER A 433 11.08 0.67 -26.64
N LEU A 434 10.67 1.71 -25.93
CA LEU A 434 10.71 3.10 -26.37
C LEU A 434 11.36 3.97 -25.30
N LEU A 435 12.24 4.88 -25.71
CA LEU A 435 12.71 5.97 -24.87
C LEU A 435 11.68 7.12 -24.86
N GLU A 436 11.67 7.93 -23.81
CA GLU A 436 10.81 9.12 -23.76
C GLU A 436 11.09 10.06 -24.96
N GLY A 437 10.02 10.43 -25.68
CA GLY A 437 10.06 11.17 -26.93
C GLY A 437 10.45 10.37 -28.18
N GLU A 438 10.71 9.06 -28.05
CA GLU A 438 10.97 8.18 -29.20
C GLU A 438 9.65 7.72 -29.83
N THR A 439 9.61 7.70 -31.16
CA THR A 439 8.54 7.11 -31.96
C THR A 439 9.06 5.88 -32.71
N LYS A 440 8.32 4.77 -32.68
CA LYS A 440 8.59 3.56 -33.48
C LYS A 440 7.34 3.08 -34.19
N THR A 441 7.53 2.50 -35.36
CA THR A 441 6.50 1.73 -36.06
C THR A 441 6.75 0.24 -35.85
N ILE A 442 5.74 -0.47 -35.37
CA ILE A 442 5.83 -1.89 -34.98
C ILE A 442 4.80 -2.68 -35.77
N GLU A 443 5.25 -3.68 -36.53
CA GLU A 443 4.39 -4.58 -37.31
C GLU A 443 4.24 -5.93 -36.61
N TYR A 444 3.01 -6.35 -36.33
CA TYR A 444 2.68 -7.60 -35.67
C TYR A 444 2.48 -8.73 -36.68
N VAL A 445 2.46 -9.98 -36.20
CA VAL A 445 2.44 -11.20 -37.03
C VAL A 445 1.21 -11.29 -37.94
N ASP A 446 0.10 -10.66 -37.54
CA ASP A 446 -1.14 -10.55 -38.30
C ASP A 446 -1.09 -9.46 -39.39
N GLY A 447 0.01 -8.70 -39.48
CA GLY A 447 0.21 -7.57 -40.39
C GLY A 447 -0.33 -6.24 -39.85
N THR A 448 -0.81 -6.21 -38.60
CA THR A 448 -1.26 -4.97 -37.97
C THR A 448 -0.05 -4.10 -37.62
N VAL A 449 -0.12 -2.80 -37.95
CA VAL A 449 0.97 -1.85 -37.74
C VAL A 449 0.54 -0.79 -36.74
N TYR A 450 1.37 -0.58 -35.72
CA TYR A 450 1.20 0.49 -34.74
C TYR A 450 2.33 1.50 -34.83
N GLU A 451 1.98 2.77 -34.98
CA GLU A 451 2.88 3.88 -34.74
C GLU A 451 2.77 4.28 -33.26
N MET A 452 3.89 4.23 -32.56
CA MET A 452 3.91 4.32 -31.11
C MET A 452 4.94 5.32 -30.64
N GLU A 453 4.54 6.23 -29.76
CA GLU A 453 5.41 7.22 -29.13
C GLU A 453 5.28 7.14 -27.62
N LEU A 454 6.40 7.09 -26.90
CA LEU A 454 6.40 7.26 -25.45
C LEU A 454 6.44 8.76 -25.13
N THR A 455 5.27 9.36 -24.95
CA THR A 455 5.12 10.83 -24.85
C THR A 455 5.69 11.44 -23.57
N SER A 456 5.52 10.78 -22.42
CA SER A 456 6.03 11.29 -21.15
C SER A 456 6.18 10.20 -20.10
N ILE A 457 7.20 10.31 -19.24
CA ILE A 457 7.33 9.54 -17.99
C ILE A 457 7.27 10.50 -16.81
N THR A 458 6.30 10.33 -15.91
CA THR A 458 6.16 11.17 -14.71
C THR A 458 5.63 10.35 -13.55
N ASN A 459 6.25 10.45 -12.37
CA ASN A 459 5.85 9.72 -11.16
C ASN A 459 5.72 8.21 -11.37
N ASN A 460 6.69 7.60 -12.03
CA ASN A 460 6.70 6.16 -12.35
C ASN A 460 5.48 5.70 -13.17
N LYS A 461 4.91 6.62 -13.96
CA LYS A 461 3.86 6.33 -14.93
C LYS A 461 4.27 6.84 -16.31
N ALA A 462 3.87 6.11 -17.34
CA ALA A 462 4.11 6.46 -18.73
C ALA A 462 2.80 6.79 -19.45
N LYS A 463 2.87 7.73 -20.39
CA LYS A 463 1.81 7.95 -21.38
C LYS A 463 2.35 7.61 -22.76
N PHE A 464 1.57 6.87 -23.53
CA PHE A 464 1.88 6.54 -24.91
C PHE A 464 0.88 7.19 -25.87
N THR A 465 1.35 7.54 -27.06
CA THR A 465 0.48 7.79 -28.22
C THR A 465 0.61 6.58 -29.14
N ILE A 466 -0.50 5.90 -29.42
CA ILE A 466 -0.57 4.66 -30.21
C ILE A 466 -1.55 4.91 -31.34
N ASN A 467 -1.08 4.98 -32.58
CA ASN A 467 -1.89 5.35 -33.76
C ASN A 467 -2.69 6.67 -33.56
N GLY A 468 -2.11 7.63 -32.83
CA GLY A 468 -2.75 8.91 -32.48
C GLY A 468 -3.67 8.86 -31.25
N GLU A 469 -3.93 7.69 -30.68
CA GLU A 469 -4.67 7.52 -29.43
C GLU A 469 -3.74 7.68 -28.22
N VAL A 470 -4.09 8.55 -27.28
CA VAL A 470 -3.27 8.82 -26.09
C VAL A 470 -3.76 7.99 -24.91
N THR A 471 -2.89 7.17 -24.34
CA THR A 471 -3.21 6.35 -23.17
C THR A 471 -3.43 7.23 -21.92
N SER A 472 -4.12 6.68 -20.92
CA SER A 472 -3.98 7.19 -19.54
C SER A 472 -2.52 7.05 -19.08
N ALA A 473 -2.17 7.68 -17.95
CA ALA A 473 -0.87 7.43 -17.32
C ALA A 473 -0.85 6.01 -16.73
N LEU A 474 -0.01 5.13 -17.28
CA LEU A 474 0.10 3.71 -16.95
C LEU A 474 1.31 3.43 -16.07
N SER A 475 1.14 2.66 -15.01
CA SER A 475 2.22 2.03 -14.23
C SER A 475 2.67 0.72 -14.89
N ALA A 476 3.86 0.22 -14.54
CA ALA A 476 4.27 -1.13 -14.94
C ALA A 476 3.24 -2.18 -14.46
N GLY A 477 2.84 -3.07 -15.37
CA GLY A 477 1.76 -4.05 -15.20
C GLY A 477 0.37 -3.59 -15.66
N ASP A 478 0.15 -2.27 -15.81
CA ASP A 478 -1.13 -1.73 -16.26
C ASP A 478 -1.37 -2.06 -17.74
N SER A 479 -2.65 -2.14 -18.11
CA SER A 479 -3.08 -2.28 -19.48
C SER A 479 -4.03 -1.18 -19.92
N TYR A 480 -4.14 -1.00 -21.24
CA TYR A 480 -4.98 -0.01 -21.89
C TYR A 480 -5.65 -0.63 -23.11
N MET A 481 -6.96 -0.50 -23.21
CA MET A 481 -7.70 -0.97 -24.38
C MET A 481 -7.67 0.06 -25.49
N LEU A 482 -7.07 -0.30 -26.63
CA LEU A 482 -7.04 0.50 -27.84
C LEU A 482 -8.40 0.52 -28.54
N SER A 483 -8.63 1.52 -29.36
CA SER A 483 -9.89 1.73 -30.11
C SER A 483 -10.21 0.63 -31.13
N ASP A 484 -9.22 -0.14 -31.58
CA ASP A 484 -9.41 -1.34 -32.42
C ASP A 484 -9.78 -2.60 -31.62
N GLY A 485 -9.78 -2.51 -30.28
CA GLY A 485 -10.13 -3.59 -29.37
C GLY A 485 -8.95 -4.42 -28.90
N GLU A 486 -7.71 -4.01 -29.19
CA GLU A 486 -6.50 -4.69 -28.74
C GLU A 486 -5.97 -4.12 -27.41
N GLU A 487 -5.39 -4.98 -26.57
CA GLU A 487 -4.90 -4.61 -25.24
C GLU A 487 -3.41 -4.23 -25.30
N PHE A 488 -3.09 -2.96 -25.07
CA PHE A 488 -1.73 -2.51 -24.81
C PHE A 488 -1.35 -2.79 -23.36
N ILE A 489 -0.15 -3.33 -23.12
CA ILE A 489 0.32 -3.66 -21.77
C ILE A 489 1.70 -3.04 -21.57
N LEU A 490 1.83 -2.23 -20.51
CA LEU A 490 3.11 -1.69 -20.09
C LEU A 490 3.79 -2.72 -19.19
N ASP A 491 4.81 -3.41 -19.68
CA ASP A 491 5.51 -4.47 -18.95
C ASP A 491 6.40 -3.89 -17.86
N THR A 492 7.40 -3.10 -18.25
CA THR A 492 8.36 -2.49 -17.33
C THR A 492 8.57 -1.02 -17.66
N LEU A 493 8.81 -0.22 -16.63
CA LEU A 493 9.04 1.21 -16.76
C LEU A 493 10.28 1.61 -15.94
N SER A 494 11.17 2.38 -16.55
CA SER A 494 12.29 3.05 -15.89
C SER A 494 12.17 4.56 -16.04
N SER A 495 13.16 5.32 -15.57
CA SER A 495 13.14 6.80 -15.60
C SER A 495 13.03 7.41 -17.01
N SER A 496 13.37 6.67 -18.06
CA SER A 496 13.29 7.17 -19.44
C SER A 496 12.94 6.10 -20.48
N LEU A 497 12.65 4.87 -20.06
CA LEU A 497 12.42 3.73 -20.95
C LEU A 497 11.13 3.01 -20.54
N GLY A 498 10.21 2.84 -21.47
CA GLY A 498 9.05 1.95 -21.33
C GLY A 498 9.22 0.70 -22.17
N LYS A 499 9.03 -0.49 -21.58
CA LYS A 499 8.89 -1.75 -22.31
C LYS A 499 7.44 -2.20 -22.32
N PHE A 500 6.94 -2.65 -23.46
CA PHE A 500 5.51 -2.92 -23.65
C PHE A 500 5.26 -4.01 -24.68
N CYS A 501 4.00 -4.44 -24.79
CA CYS A 501 3.47 -5.29 -25.85
C CYS A 501 2.00 -4.96 -26.15
N ILE A 502 1.45 -5.57 -27.21
CA ILE A 502 0.01 -5.55 -27.52
C ILE A 502 -0.48 -7.01 -27.58
N ASN A 503 -1.54 -7.32 -26.82
CA ASN A 503 -2.10 -8.67 -26.62
C ASN A 503 -1.09 -9.75 -26.24
N GLY A 504 -0.04 -9.35 -25.53
CA GLY A 504 1.06 -10.24 -25.14
C GLY A 504 2.00 -10.70 -26.26
N GLY A 505 1.79 -10.27 -27.50
CA GLY A 505 2.71 -10.49 -28.61
C GLY A 505 3.74 -9.37 -28.76
N SER A 506 4.90 -9.65 -29.38
CA SER A 506 5.78 -8.60 -29.91
C SER A 506 5.64 -8.50 -31.42
N GLY A 507 5.42 -7.29 -31.93
CA GLY A 507 5.70 -7.00 -33.33
C GLY A 507 7.19 -6.77 -33.58
N GLU A 508 7.62 -6.87 -34.83
CA GLU A 508 8.96 -6.49 -35.27
C GLU A 508 9.01 -4.98 -35.53
N VAL A 509 10.09 -4.34 -35.08
CA VAL A 509 10.35 -2.94 -35.41
C VAL A 509 10.69 -2.86 -36.89
N ILE A 510 9.77 -2.31 -37.68
CA ILE A 510 10.06 -2.02 -39.08
C ILE A 510 10.84 -0.71 -39.13
N SER A 511 12.09 -0.80 -39.60
CA SER A 511 12.93 0.39 -39.76
C SER A 511 12.22 1.37 -40.68
N ALA A 512 12.11 2.63 -40.27
CA ALA A 512 11.54 3.69 -41.09
C ALA A 512 12.11 3.58 -42.51
N PRO A 513 11.27 3.49 -43.56
CA PRO A 513 11.74 3.25 -44.91
C PRO A 513 12.78 4.31 -45.26
N THR A 514 13.99 3.87 -45.60
CA THR A 514 15.06 4.77 -46.04
C THR A 514 14.65 5.32 -47.40
N VAL A 515 13.96 6.47 -47.40
CA VAL A 515 13.51 7.14 -48.62
C VAL A 515 14.74 7.63 -49.38
N THR A 516 15.25 6.76 -50.25
CA THR A 516 16.32 7.06 -51.21
C THR A 516 15.83 6.72 -52.61
N GLY A 517 15.02 7.59 -53.23
CA GLY A 517 14.59 7.41 -54.61
C GLY A 517 13.58 8.45 -55.09
N PRO A 518 13.61 8.80 -56.39
CA PRO A 518 13.12 10.09 -56.88
C PRO A 518 11.60 10.20 -56.87
N THR A 519 11.16 11.43 -56.58
CA THR A 519 9.80 11.93 -56.69
C THR A 519 9.14 11.50 -58.01
N ILE A 520 8.24 10.53 -57.92
CA ILE A 520 7.19 10.31 -58.91
C ILE A 520 5.86 10.55 -58.22
N THR A 521 5.23 11.65 -58.60
CA THR A 521 3.94 12.12 -58.13
C THR A 521 2.83 11.22 -58.67
N PRO A 522 2.06 10.50 -57.83
CA PRO A 522 0.75 10.02 -58.21
C PRO A 522 -0.27 11.11 -57.81
N THR A 523 -0.86 11.74 -58.82
CA THR A 523 -2.02 12.61 -58.68
C THR A 523 -3.23 11.77 -58.27
N ILE A 524 -3.48 11.67 -56.96
CA ILE A 524 -4.80 11.37 -56.42
C ILE A 524 -4.99 12.32 -55.23
N GLU A 525 -5.84 13.33 -55.41
CA GLU A 525 -6.33 14.21 -54.36
C GLU A 525 -7.35 13.46 -53.49
N PRO A 526 -7.05 13.28 -52.19
CA PRO A 526 -7.97 13.66 -51.14
C PRO A 526 -7.51 15.02 -50.64
N THR A 527 -8.36 16.03 -50.77
CA THR A 527 -8.16 17.35 -50.18
C THR A 527 -8.28 17.21 -48.66
N ILE A 528 -7.23 16.73 -48.01
CA ILE A 528 -7.04 16.87 -46.56
C ILE A 528 -6.57 18.30 -46.38
N GLU A 529 -7.44 19.13 -45.85
CA GLU A 529 -7.13 20.47 -45.40
C GLU A 529 -6.14 20.33 -44.23
N VAL A 530 -4.84 20.40 -44.55
CA VAL A 530 -3.77 20.34 -43.56
C VAL A 530 -3.93 21.57 -42.67
N GLU A 531 -4.33 21.36 -41.41
CA GLU A 531 -4.28 22.42 -40.40
C GLU A 531 -2.85 22.96 -40.34
N PRO A 532 -2.65 24.28 -40.46
CA PRO A 532 -1.31 24.87 -40.35
C PRO A 532 -0.76 24.68 -38.94
N ASP A 533 0.58 24.52 -38.84
CA ASP A 533 1.30 24.54 -37.57
C ASP A 533 0.95 25.81 -36.76
N GLU A 534 0.58 25.63 -35.49
CA GLU A 534 0.23 26.70 -34.56
C GLU A 534 1.50 27.40 -33.99
N CYS A 535 2.62 26.67 -33.92
CA CYS A 535 3.88 27.13 -33.36
C CYS A 535 5.09 26.60 -34.14
N ASN A 536 6.23 27.29 -34.08
CA ASN A 536 7.48 26.81 -34.67
C ASN A 536 8.53 26.41 -33.63
N THR A 537 8.50 27.07 -32.47
CA THR A 537 9.41 26.91 -31.33
C THR A 537 8.65 26.98 -30.01
N ASN A 538 9.22 26.46 -28.92
CA ASN A 538 8.61 26.57 -27.59
C ASN A 538 8.36 28.03 -27.16
N ALA A 539 9.19 28.97 -27.62
CA ALA A 539 9.00 30.39 -27.34
C ALA A 539 7.73 30.97 -28.01
N ASP A 540 7.22 30.34 -29.07
CA ASP A 540 5.95 30.73 -29.68
C ASP A 540 4.74 30.30 -28.83
N CYS A 541 4.95 29.38 -27.88
CA CYS A 541 3.94 28.86 -26.95
C CYS A 541 3.99 29.49 -25.56
N ASP A 542 4.78 30.55 -25.37
CA ASP A 542 4.89 31.23 -24.08
C ASP A 542 3.55 31.87 -23.68
N ASP A 543 2.86 31.26 -22.72
CA ASP A 543 1.61 31.78 -22.15
C ASP A 543 1.84 32.83 -21.04
N ASN A 544 3.10 33.21 -20.82
CA ASN A 544 3.58 34.07 -19.73
C ASN A 544 3.27 33.52 -18.33
N ASN A 545 3.04 32.21 -18.20
CA ASN A 545 2.88 31.55 -16.92
C ASN A 545 4.18 30.84 -16.54
N ALA A 546 4.93 31.41 -15.60
CA ALA A 546 6.19 30.84 -15.14
C ALA A 546 6.05 29.45 -14.48
N CYS A 547 4.83 28.99 -14.19
CA CYS A 547 4.56 27.66 -13.63
C CYS A 547 4.27 26.59 -14.68
N THR A 548 4.16 26.95 -15.96
CA THR A 548 4.01 26.01 -17.06
C THR A 548 5.32 25.85 -17.81
N SER A 549 5.52 24.65 -18.37
CA SER A 549 6.52 24.37 -19.38
C SER A 549 5.83 24.40 -20.72
N ASP A 550 6.20 25.38 -21.53
CA ASP A 550 5.61 25.58 -22.84
C ASP A 550 6.37 24.75 -23.88
N LEU A 551 5.64 23.84 -24.53
CA LEU A 551 6.21 22.89 -25.47
C LEU A 551 5.49 23.00 -26.82
N CYS A 552 6.26 23.30 -27.87
CA CYS A 552 5.80 23.24 -29.24
C CYS A 552 6.19 21.88 -29.82
N SER A 553 5.21 20.98 -29.97
CA SER A 553 5.44 19.59 -30.39
C SER A 553 4.33 19.06 -31.31
N GLY A 554 4.55 17.89 -31.92
CA GLY A 554 3.59 17.24 -32.83
C GLY A 554 3.75 17.62 -34.32
N THR A 555 2.88 17.05 -35.16
CA THR A 555 2.74 17.39 -36.59
C THR A 555 1.27 17.24 -37.00
N PRO A 556 0.51 18.34 -37.26
CA PRO A 556 0.96 19.73 -37.20
C PRO A 556 1.34 20.14 -35.77
N LYS A 557 2.34 21.02 -35.65
CA LYS A 557 2.87 21.48 -34.36
C LYS A 557 1.81 22.27 -33.61
N LYS A 558 1.55 21.87 -32.36
CA LYS A 558 0.60 22.54 -31.45
C LYS A 558 1.29 22.93 -30.16
N CYS A 559 0.79 23.99 -29.53
CA CYS A 559 1.27 24.40 -28.22
C CYS A 559 0.65 23.52 -27.12
N SER A 560 1.49 23.03 -26.22
CA SER A 560 1.06 22.45 -24.95
C SER A 560 1.70 23.20 -23.79
N HIS A 561 0.90 23.47 -22.76
CA HIS A 561 1.33 24.16 -21.54
C HIS A 561 1.19 23.14 -20.41
N ILE A 562 2.30 22.53 -20.01
CA ILE A 562 2.31 21.49 -18.97
C ILE A 562 2.65 22.14 -17.64
N ASP A 563 1.87 21.92 -16.60
CA ASP A 563 2.21 22.40 -15.25
C ASP A 563 3.57 21.83 -14.81
N ALA A 564 4.61 22.66 -14.86
CA ALA A 564 5.98 22.27 -14.54
C ALA A 564 6.20 22.19 -13.02
N SER A 565 5.34 22.86 -12.23
CA SER A 565 5.42 22.83 -10.77
C SER A 565 4.08 23.16 -10.10
N LEU A 566 3.89 22.64 -8.88
CA LEU A 566 2.73 22.95 -8.03
C LEU A 566 2.92 24.32 -7.37
N GLY A 567 2.60 25.40 -8.10
CA GLY A 567 2.79 26.76 -7.61
C GLY A 567 1.95 27.80 -8.35
N CYS A 568 2.14 29.07 -7.97
CA CYS A 568 1.47 30.23 -8.55
C CYS A 568 2.47 31.09 -9.31
N SER A 569 2.06 31.62 -10.46
CA SER A 569 2.88 32.59 -11.19
C SER A 569 2.83 33.95 -10.49
N SER A 570 3.98 34.44 -10.03
CA SER A 570 4.12 35.74 -9.39
C SER A 570 5.43 36.41 -9.84
N ASN A 571 5.30 37.59 -10.46
CA ASN A 571 6.43 38.37 -11.01
C ASN A 571 7.34 37.56 -11.96
N GLY A 572 6.75 36.72 -12.81
CA GLY A 572 7.49 35.90 -13.78
C GLY A 572 8.27 34.73 -13.15
N ASN A 573 8.00 34.39 -11.89
CA ASN A 573 8.52 33.20 -11.22
C ASN A 573 7.38 32.31 -10.76
N CYS A 574 7.57 30.99 -10.79
CA CYS A 574 6.66 30.09 -10.10
C CYS A 574 7.02 29.97 -8.63
N ILE A 575 6.10 30.34 -7.75
CA ILE A 575 6.26 30.21 -6.30
C ILE A 575 5.43 29.03 -5.79
N PRO A 576 5.99 28.13 -4.96
CA PRO A 576 5.24 27.00 -4.42
C PRO A 576 3.97 27.41 -3.64
N VAL A 577 2.98 26.52 -3.60
CA VAL A 577 1.79 26.66 -2.75
C VAL A 577 2.21 26.91 -1.29
N GLY A 578 1.51 27.84 -0.63
CA GLY A 578 1.77 28.28 0.75
C GLY A 578 2.82 29.39 0.88
N VAL A 579 3.57 29.72 -0.18
CA VAL A 579 4.54 30.82 -0.15
C VAL A 579 3.82 32.17 -0.09
N ARG A 580 4.26 33.02 0.84
CA ARG A 580 3.73 34.37 1.06
C ARG A 580 4.65 35.42 0.43
N THR A 581 4.08 36.38 -0.29
CA THR A 581 4.82 37.53 -0.84
C THR A 581 3.91 38.74 -1.01
N ASP A 582 4.38 39.93 -0.62
CA ASP A 582 3.68 41.21 -0.76
C ASP A 582 2.22 41.24 -0.22
N GLY A 583 1.98 40.59 0.92
CA GLY A 583 0.63 40.52 1.51
C GLY A 583 -0.34 39.59 0.76
N MET A 584 0.21 38.78 -0.15
CA MET A 584 -0.49 37.72 -0.87
C MET A 584 0.13 36.36 -0.49
N TYR A 585 -0.57 35.27 -0.79
CA TYR A 585 -0.07 33.92 -0.68
C TYR A 585 -0.47 33.10 -1.91
N CYS A 586 0.32 32.09 -2.23
CA CYS A 586 -0.04 31.11 -3.25
C CYS A 586 -0.98 30.06 -2.65
N ASP A 587 -2.24 30.02 -3.07
CA ASP A 587 -3.22 29.09 -2.55
C ASP A 587 -3.16 27.71 -3.25
N ILE A 588 -3.85 26.71 -2.70
CA ILE A 588 -3.94 25.34 -3.26
C ILE A 588 -4.57 25.30 -4.65
N ASP A 589 -5.39 26.30 -5.00
CA ASP A 589 -5.96 26.47 -6.33
C ASP A 589 -4.98 27.12 -7.33
N ARG A 590 -3.72 27.32 -6.90
CA ARG A 590 -2.61 27.88 -7.69
C ARG A 590 -2.84 29.33 -8.12
N THR A 591 -3.65 30.06 -7.37
CA THR A 591 -3.83 31.49 -7.55
C THR A 591 -3.24 32.29 -6.39
N MET A 592 -2.73 33.48 -6.71
CA MET A 592 -2.29 34.42 -5.69
C MET A 592 -3.50 35.09 -5.04
N LYS A 593 -3.68 34.87 -3.73
CA LYS A 593 -4.77 35.46 -2.95
C LYS A 593 -4.24 36.42 -1.91
N SER A 594 -5.01 37.47 -1.63
CA SER A 594 -4.68 38.39 -0.53
C SER A 594 -4.79 37.66 0.79
N GLN A 595 -3.82 37.92 1.66
CA GLN A 595 -3.89 37.44 3.02
C GLN A 595 -5.07 38.08 3.76
N VAL A 596 -5.67 37.32 4.65
CA VAL A 596 -6.84 37.70 5.42
C VAL A 596 -6.38 38.38 6.71
N GLU A 597 -7.02 39.52 7.00
CA GLU A 597 -6.81 40.30 8.21
C GLU A 597 -7.40 39.57 9.45
N GLU A 598 -7.19 40.16 10.63
CA GLU A 598 -7.67 39.62 11.91
C GLU A 598 -9.16 39.24 11.87
N THR A 599 -9.53 38.12 12.49
CA THR A 599 -10.90 37.55 12.57
C THR A 599 -11.53 37.07 11.26
N GLY A 600 -10.80 37.13 10.14
CA GLY A 600 -11.26 36.49 8.91
C GLY A 600 -11.13 34.96 8.97
N SER A 601 -11.95 34.27 8.18
CA SER A 601 -11.92 32.82 8.10
C SER A 601 -10.72 32.34 7.29
N CYS A 602 -10.10 31.25 7.74
CA CYS A 602 -8.92 30.65 7.11
C CYS A 602 -8.97 29.12 7.22
N ASN A 603 -8.30 28.43 6.31
CA ASN A 603 -8.05 26.98 6.41
C ASN A 603 -6.60 26.68 6.80
N ASN A 604 -5.66 27.54 6.40
CA ASN A 604 -4.23 27.38 6.63
C ASN A 604 -3.57 28.64 7.20
N ASN A 605 -2.43 28.44 7.87
CA ASN A 605 -1.67 29.52 8.51
C ASN A 605 -1.20 30.61 7.54
N TYR A 606 -0.80 30.26 6.33
CA TYR A 606 -0.30 31.21 5.33
C TYR A 606 -1.40 32.14 4.78
N GLU A 607 -2.67 31.82 5.00
CA GLU A 607 -3.80 32.66 4.58
C GLU A 607 -3.89 33.91 5.47
N CYS A 608 -3.44 33.83 6.72
CA CYS A 608 -3.53 34.92 7.68
C CYS A 608 -2.35 35.87 7.62
N VAL A 609 -2.60 37.19 7.71
CA VAL A 609 -1.53 38.19 7.88
C VAL A 609 -0.63 37.84 9.07
N SER A 610 -1.21 37.32 10.15
CA SER A 610 -0.53 36.89 11.36
C SER A 610 0.28 35.60 11.25
N ASN A 611 0.15 34.85 10.15
CA ASN A 611 0.64 33.47 10.00
C ASN A 611 0.01 32.44 10.95
N VAL A 612 -1.14 32.74 11.57
CA VAL A 612 -1.74 31.86 12.58
C VAL A 612 -3.24 31.77 12.33
N CYS A 613 -3.67 30.58 11.91
CA CYS A 613 -5.05 30.18 11.72
C CYS A 613 -5.41 29.16 12.80
N VAL A 614 -6.40 29.46 13.64
CA VAL A 614 -6.84 28.57 14.73
C VAL A 614 -8.35 28.52 14.73
N ASN A 615 -8.93 27.32 14.80
CA ASN A 615 -10.38 27.11 14.73
C ASN A 615 -11.03 27.79 13.51
N SER A 616 -10.35 27.74 12.36
CA SER A 616 -10.77 28.37 11.10
C SER A 616 -10.86 29.91 11.13
N GLU A 617 -10.18 30.57 12.06
CA GLU A 617 -10.12 32.04 12.17
C GLU A 617 -8.68 32.55 12.34
N CYS A 618 -8.38 33.68 11.68
CA CYS A 618 -7.08 34.35 11.78
C CYS A 618 -6.96 35.11 13.10
N ILE A 619 -5.93 34.79 13.89
CA ILE A 619 -5.68 35.44 15.19
C ILE A 619 -4.74 36.64 15.03
N SER A 620 -5.01 37.73 15.75
CA SER A 620 -4.17 38.93 15.70
C SER A 620 -2.78 38.73 16.32
N PRO A 621 -1.70 39.28 15.73
CA PRO A 621 -0.38 39.28 16.36
C PRO A 621 -0.40 39.97 17.73
N SER A 622 -1.26 40.99 17.87
CA SER A 622 -1.46 41.73 19.11
C SER A 622 -2.05 40.87 20.24
N PHE A 623 -2.88 39.88 19.93
CA PHE A 623 -3.42 38.95 20.92
C PHE A 623 -2.34 38.01 21.46
N LEU A 624 -1.50 37.45 20.58
CA LEU A 624 -0.36 36.62 21.00
C LEU A 624 0.64 37.41 21.85
N GLN A 625 0.93 38.67 21.49
CA GLN A 625 1.77 39.53 22.32
C GLN A 625 1.15 39.80 23.70
N LYS A 626 -0.17 39.98 23.79
CA LYS A 626 -0.87 40.14 25.09
C LYS A 626 -0.76 38.88 25.95
N ILE A 627 -0.92 37.71 25.35
CA ILE A 627 -0.76 36.42 26.05
C ILE A 627 0.69 36.27 26.54
N LEU A 628 1.69 36.49 25.69
CA LEU A 628 3.10 36.39 26.06
C LEU A 628 3.46 37.40 27.18
N ASN A 629 2.93 38.61 27.13
CA ASN A 629 3.13 39.61 28.19
C ASN A 629 2.43 39.22 29.49
N TRP A 630 1.26 38.59 29.42
CA TRP A 630 0.58 38.03 30.59
C TRP A 630 1.39 36.91 31.24
N PHE A 631 1.91 35.96 30.45
CA PHE A 631 2.80 34.90 30.93
C PHE A 631 4.09 35.46 31.55
N LYS A 632 4.69 36.49 30.93
CA LYS A 632 5.88 37.17 31.48
C LYS A 632 5.62 37.79 32.85
N ASN A 633 4.44 38.37 33.09
CA ASN A 633 4.08 38.95 34.39
C ASN A 633 3.66 37.90 35.44
N LEU A 634 3.35 36.68 35.01
CA LEU A 634 2.93 35.59 35.90
C LEU A 634 4.12 34.77 36.40
N PHE A 635 5.17 34.64 35.59
CA PHE A 635 6.33 33.77 35.86
C PHE A 635 7.69 34.50 35.92
N GLY A 636 7.72 35.82 35.77
CA GLY A 636 8.91 36.67 35.92
C GLY A 636 8.63 37.84 36.84
#